data_AF-A0A7Y2SP22-F1
#
_entry.id   AF-A0A7Y2SP22-F1
#
_cell.length_a   1.000
_cell.length_b   1.000
_cell.length_c   1.000
_cell.angle_alpha   90.00
_cell.angle_beta   90.00
_cell.angle_gamma   90.00
#
_symmetry.space_group_name_H-M   'P 1'
#
loop_
_entity.id
_entity.type
_entity.pdbx_description
1 polymer ?
#
loop_
_entity_poly.entity_id
_entity_poly.type
_entity_poly.pdbx_seq_one_letter_code
_entity_poly.pdbx_strand_id
1 'polypeptide(L)'
;MSSSTQLTTARAYQSSTATKRDEEFVKRAGFVLMAQVAGKDKRAPAELLHHYLARAEREAHDERNFVKKAVNWAIREIGWRRRRSLSASSFSDSFSSLM
;
A
#
# COMPACT_ATOMS: atom_id res chain seq x y z
N MET A 1 3.06 16.81 17.45
CA MET A 1 2.23 15.87 16.65
C MET A 1 2.39 16.24 15.19
N SER A 2 3.35 15.60 14.51
CA SER A 2 3.99 16.12 13.30
C SER A 2 3.10 16.06 12.04
N SER A 3 3.16 17.11 11.23
CA SER A 3 2.41 17.35 9.99
C SER A 3 2.48 16.22 8.94
N SER A 4 3.44 15.30 9.06
CA SER A 4 3.54 14.10 8.22
C SER A 4 2.39 13.12 8.43
N THR A 5 1.86 13.01 9.65
CA THR A 5 0.80 12.04 9.96
C THR A 5 -0.55 12.46 9.38
N GLN A 6 -0.85 13.76 9.35
CA GLN A 6 -2.12 14.26 8.78
C GLN A 6 -2.20 14.10 7.25
N LEU A 7 -1.09 14.29 6.54
CA LEU A 7 -1.03 14.13 5.09
C LEU A 7 -1.21 12.67 4.65
N THR A 8 -0.69 11.71 5.42
CA THR A 8 -0.88 10.28 5.16
C THR A 8 -2.34 9.86 5.40
N THR A 9 -2.97 10.34 6.48
CA THR A 9 -4.39 10.06 6.76
C THR A 9 -5.31 10.62 5.67
N ALA A 10 -5.08 11.86 5.21
CA ALA A 10 -5.88 12.47 4.14
C ALA A 10 -5.75 11.71 2.81
N ARG A 11 -4.53 11.30 2.43
CA ARG A 11 -4.27 10.50 1.22
C ARG A 11 -4.87 9.10 1.30
N ALA A 12 -4.82 8.47 2.47
CA ALA A 12 -5.43 7.17 2.71
C ALA A 12 -6.96 7.23 2.60
N TYR A 13 -7.56 8.30 3.12
CA TYR A 13 -8.99 8.54 2.97
C TYR A 13 -9.38 8.73 1.49
N GLN A 14 -8.67 9.61 0.76
CA GLN A 14 -8.93 9.87 -0.66
C GLN A 14 -8.78 8.62 -1.55
N SER A 15 -7.77 7.78 -1.32
CA SER A 15 -7.59 6.54 -2.09
C SER A 15 -8.71 5.53 -1.80
N SER A 16 -9.20 5.48 -0.56
CA SER A 16 -10.29 4.60 -0.16
C SER A 16 -11.65 4.99 -0.76
N THR A 17 -11.90 6.28 -0.99
CA THR A 17 -13.14 6.77 -1.61
C THR A 17 -13.07 6.68 -3.14
N ALA A 18 -11.92 6.97 -3.74
CA ALA A 18 -11.73 6.93 -5.19
C ALA A 18 -11.85 5.51 -5.78
N THR A 19 -11.50 4.47 -5.02
CA THR A 19 -11.62 3.06 -5.46
C THR A 19 -13.06 2.52 -5.47
N LYS A 20 -14.05 3.28 -4.97
CA LYS A 20 -15.48 2.93 -5.02
C LYS A 20 -16.22 3.56 -6.20
N ARG A 21 -15.53 4.36 -7.01
CA ARG A 21 -16.12 5.12 -8.12
C ARG A 21 -16.12 4.29 -9.40
N ASP A 22 -17.17 4.42 -10.19
CA ASP A 22 -17.32 3.70 -11.47
C ASP A 22 -16.46 4.32 -12.57
N GLU A 23 -16.06 5.59 -12.41
CA GLU A 23 -15.20 6.29 -13.36
C GLU A 23 -13.79 5.67 -13.37
N GLU A 24 -13.38 5.10 -14.50
CA GLU A 24 -12.14 4.32 -14.66
C GLU A 24 -10.89 5.07 -14.17
N PHE A 25 -10.74 6.34 -14.52
CA PHE A 25 -9.57 7.14 -14.14
C PHE A 25 -9.55 7.52 -12.66
N VAL A 26 -10.73 7.65 -12.03
CA VAL A 26 -10.85 7.92 -10.59
C VAL A 26 -10.49 6.66 -9.81
N LYS A 27 -11.01 5.51 -10.24
CA LYS A 27 -10.67 4.20 -9.68
C LYS A 27 -9.18 3.91 -9.81
N ARG A 28 -8.59 4.17 -10.99
CA ARG A 28 -7.14 4.09 -11.22
C ARG A 28 -6.35 4.99 -10.27
N ALA A 29 -6.76 6.26 -10.11
CA ALA A 29 -6.06 7.20 -9.23
C ALA A 29 -6.05 6.71 -7.77
N GLY A 30 -7.13 6.06 -7.32
CA GLY A 30 -7.19 5.40 -6.01
C GLY A 30 -6.08 4.36 -5.81
N PHE A 31 -5.91 3.44 -6.75
CA PHE A 31 -4.85 2.41 -6.68
C PHE A 31 -3.44 2.98 -6.82
N VAL A 32 -3.26 3.99 -7.68
CA VAL A 32 -1.97 4.69 -7.81
C VAL A 32 -1.58 5.36 -6.49
N LEU A 33 -2.52 5.99 -5.79
CA LEU A 33 -2.26 6.59 -4.48
C LEU A 33 -1.89 5.52 -3.43
N MET A 34 -2.52 4.35 -3.45
CA MET A 34 -2.14 3.22 -2.58
C MET A 34 -0.70 2.75 -2.86
N ALA A 35 -0.34 2.60 -4.15
CA ALA A 35 1.01 2.23 -4.55
C ALA A 35 2.05 3.27 -4.11
N GLN A 36 1.75 4.56 -4.25
CA GLN A 36 2.63 5.65 -3.82
C GLN A 36 2.84 5.65 -2.30
N VAL A 37 1.79 5.42 -1.51
CA VAL A 37 1.92 5.31 -0.05
C VAL A 37 2.79 4.10 0.31
N ALA A 38 2.56 2.93 -0.31
CA ALA A 38 3.35 1.73 -0.04
C ALA A 38 4.85 1.88 -0.41
N GLY A 39 5.15 2.56 -1.52
CA GLY A 39 6.52 2.74 -2.01
C GLY A 39 7.29 3.88 -1.32
N LYS A 40 6.63 5.01 -1.00
CA LYS A 40 7.29 6.20 -0.44
C LYS A 40 7.23 6.27 1.08
N ASP A 41 6.13 5.85 1.69
CA ASP A 41 5.95 5.97 3.14
C ASP A 41 6.48 4.73 3.87
N LYS A 42 7.75 4.81 4.27
CA LYS A 42 8.39 3.75 5.06
C LYS A 42 7.77 3.59 6.46
N ARG A 43 7.02 4.58 6.95
CA ARG A 43 6.37 4.56 8.26
C ARG A 43 4.89 4.14 8.19
N ALA A 44 4.37 3.85 6.99
CA ALA A 44 3.02 3.36 6.84
C ALA A 44 2.82 2.09 7.69
N PRO A 45 1.76 2.03 8.52
CA PRO A 45 1.51 0.88 9.37
C PRO A 45 1.18 -0.36 8.53
N ALA A 46 1.63 -1.52 8.99
CA ALA A 46 1.44 -2.80 8.29
C ALA A 46 -0.05 -3.14 8.08
N GLU A 47 -0.92 -2.72 9.01
CA GLU A 47 -2.38 -2.85 8.92
C GLU A 47 -2.95 -2.10 7.72
N LEU A 48 -2.51 -0.86 7.48
CA LEU A 48 -2.94 -0.07 6.33
C LEU A 48 -2.57 -0.76 5.02
N LEU A 49 -1.35 -1.33 4.94
CA LEU A 49 -0.89 -2.09 3.79
C LEU A 49 -1.67 -3.40 3.60
N HIS A 50 -2.08 -4.06 4.69
CA HIS A 50 -3.01 -5.20 4.64
C HIS A 50 -4.35 -4.81 4.03
N HIS A 51 -4.93 -3.70 4.49
CA HIS A 51 -6.20 -3.21 3.95
C HIS A 51 -6.10 -2.84 2.47
N TYR A 52 -5.00 -2.21 2.04
CA TYR A 52 -4.78 -1.91 0.62
C TYR A 52 -4.62 -3.17 -0.22
N LEU A 53 -3.91 -4.18 0.30
CA LEU A 53 -3.70 -5.45 -0.40
C LEU A 53 -5.03 -6.19 -0.61
N ALA A 54 -5.82 -6.37 0.44
CA ALA A 54 -7.12 -7.04 0.35
C ALA A 54 -8.05 -6.34 -0.66
N ARG A 55 -7.97 -5.01 -0.75
CA ARG A 55 -8.76 -4.23 -1.70
C ARG A 55 -8.25 -4.33 -3.12
N ALA A 56 -6.93 -4.36 -3.31
CA ALA A 56 -6.31 -4.58 -4.61
C ALA A 56 -6.62 -5.98 -5.16
N GLU A 57 -6.59 -7.01 -4.31
CA GLU A 57 -6.94 -8.39 -4.67
C GLU A 57 -8.40 -8.52 -5.11
N ARG A 58 -9.33 -7.91 -4.38
CA ARG A 58 -10.76 -7.89 -4.76
C ARG A 58 -11.00 -7.31 -6.15
N GLU A 59 -10.21 -6.30 -6.53
CA GLU A 59 -10.38 -5.54 -7.76
C GLU A 59 -9.39 -5.97 -8.86
N ALA A 60 -8.62 -7.04 -8.62
CA ALA A 60 -7.64 -7.59 -9.55
C ALA A 60 -8.27 -8.18 -10.82
N HIS A 61 -9.55 -8.51 -10.75
CA HIS A 61 -10.35 -9.04 -11.86
C HIS A 61 -11.05 -7.95 -12.69
N ASP A 62 -10.78 -6.66 -12.46
CA ASP A 62 -11.34 -5.59 -13.29
C ASP A 62 -10.86 -5.73 -14.75
N GLU A 63 -11.81 -5.75 -15.68
CA GLU A 63 -11.55 -5.90 -17.13
C GLU A 63 -10.87 -4.66 -17.73
N ARG A 64 -10.90 -3.52 -17.03
CA ARG A 64 -10.31 -2.26 -17.49
C ARG A 64 -8.80 -2.28 -17.36
N ASN A 65 -8.11 -2.29 -18.51
CA ASN A 65 -6.66 -2.41 -18.60
C ASN A 65 -5.88 -1.38 -17.75
N PHE A 66 -6.35 -0.13 -17.62
CA PHE A 66 -5.66 0.87 -16.82
C PHE A 66 -5.80 0.64 -15.32
N VAL A 67 -6.97 0.19 -14.87
CA VAL A 67 -7.23 -0.18 -13.47
C VAL A 67 -6.38 -1.39 -13.12
N LYS A 68 -6.39 -2.44 -13.96
CA LYS A 68 -5.58 -3.65 -13.76
C LYS A 68 -4.08 -3.35 -13.64
N LYS A 69 -3.55 -2.44 -14.47
CA LYS A 69 -2.14 -1.99 -14.36
C LYS A 69 -1.86 -1.29 -13.03
N ALA A 70 -2.77 -0.42 -12.57
CA ALA A 70 -2.62 0.28 -11.30
C ALA A 70 -2.72 -0.68 -10.09
N VAL A 71 -3.65 -1.64 -10.14
CA VAL A 71 -3.81 -2.70 -9.13
C VAL A 71 -2.55 -3.55 -9.04
N ASN A 72 -2.04 -4.05 -10.16
CA ASN A 72 -0.81 -4.84 -10.19
C ASN A 72 0.40 -4.06 -9.65
N TRP A 73 0.48 -2.76 -9.95
CA TRP A 73 1.53 -1.92 -9.39
C TRP A 73 1.41 -1.77 -7.87
N ALA A 74 0.20 -1.54 -7.34
CA ALA A 74 -0.04 -1.46 -5.91
C ALA A 74 0.35 -2.76 -5.18
N ILE A 75 -0.05 -3.91 -5.72
CA ILE A 75 0.32 -5.22 -5.15
C ILE A 75 1.84 -5.40 -5.10
N ARG A 76 2.56 -5.02 -6.16
CA ARG A 76 4.02 -5.14 -6.21
C ARG A 76 4.71 -4.27 -5.16
N GLU A 77 4.33 -3.00 -5.03
CA GLU A 77 4.92 -2.09 -4.03
C GLU A 77 4.67 -2.60 -2.60
N ILE A 78 3.43 -3.05 -2.31
CA ILE A 78 3.07 -3.61 -1.01
C ILE A 78 3.88 -4.90 -0.73
N GLY A 79 4.03 -5.78 -1.72
CA GLY A 79 4.82 -7.01 -1.61
C GLY A 79 6.29 -6.75 -1.30
N TRP A 80 6.89 -5.74 -1.96
CA TRP A 80 8.26 -5.31 -1.68
C TRP A 80 8.40 -4.77 -0.26
N ARG A 81 7.41 -4.01 0.21
CA ARG A 81 7.40 -3.46 1.57
C ARG A 81 7.36 -4.54 2.64
N ARG A 82 6.55 -5.59 2.45
CA ARG A 82 6.46 -6.76 3.37
C ARG A 82 7.73 -7.59 3.42
N ARG A 83 8.34 -7.86 2.25
CA ARG A 83 9.62 -8.59 2.21
C ARG A 83 10.70 -7.86 3.01
N ARG A 84 10.74 -6.53 2.92
CA ARG A 84 11.69 -5.70 3.65
C ARG A 84 11.43 -5.62 5.16
N SER A 85 10.17 -5.71 5.60
CA SER A 85 9.87 -5.77 7.04
C SER A 85 10.25 -7.11 7.64
N LEU A 86 10.03 -8.22 6.92
CA LEU A 86 10.42 -9.56 7.37
C LEU A 86 11.95 -9.72 7.48
N SER A 87 12.72 -9.16 6.55
CA SER A 87 14.19 -9.23 6.61
C SER A 87 14.81 -8.40 7.75
N ALA A 88 14.10 -7.39 8.25
CA ALA A 88 14.59 -6.54 9.33
C ALA A 88 14.47 -7.23 10.70
N SER A 89 13.37 -7.95 10.94
CA SER A 89 13.17 -8.71 12.19
C SER A 89 14.16 -9.86 12.35
N SER A 90 14.49 -10.57 11.26
CA SER A 90 15.44 -11.69 11.30
C SER A 90 16.90 -11.29 11.52
N PHE A 91 17.24 -10.00 11.42
CA PHE A 91 18.62 -9.53 11.64
C PHE A 91 18.88 -9.05 13.08
N SER A 92 17.84 -8.70 13.85
CA SER A 92 18.03 -8.29 15.27
C SER A 92 18.13 -9.47 16.23
N ASP A 93 17.58 -10.63 15.88
CA ASP A 93 17.57 -11.79 16.77
C ASP A 93 18.92 -12.53 16.83
N SER A 94 19.78 -12.35 15.82
CA SER A 94 21.10 -12.99 15.75
C SER A 94 22.20 -12.29 16.55
N PHE A 95 21.93 -11.12 17.16
CA PHE A 95 22.92 -10.38 17.96
C PHE A 95 22.63 -10.40 19.47
N SER A 96 21.45 -10.88 19.89
CA SER A 96 21.05 -10.94 21.31
C SER A 96 21.26 -12.30 21.98
N SER A 97 21.73 -13.32 21.24
CA SER A 97 21.98 -14.68 21.77
C SER A 97 23.47 -14.95 22.06
N LEU A 98 24.34 -13.94 22.00
CA LEU A 98 25.79 -14.06 22.18
C LEU A 98 26.40 -12.95 23.07
N MET A 99 25.59 -12.41 23.98
CA MET A 99 25.97 -11.61 25.14
C MET A 99 25.19 -12.14 26.34
#